data_AF-A0A8X6TTI9-F1
#
_entry.id   AF-A0A8X6TTI9-F1
#
_cell.length_a   1.000
_cell.length_b   1.000
_cell.length_c   1.000
_cell.angle_alpha   90.00
_cell.angle_beta   90.00
_cell.angle_gamma   90.00
#
_symmetry.space_group_name_H-M   'P 1'
#
loop_
_entity.id
_entity.type
_entity.pdbx_description
1 polymer ?
#
loop_
_entity_poly.entity_id
_entity_poly.type
_entity_poly.pdbx_seq_one_letter_code
_entity_poly.pdbx_strand_id
1 'polypeptide(L)'
;MSRYLRAYPIKDKRAGTIAKIFRKVFKEVRLKNIQTDKGTEFYNRTVRSLFKKFSIHHYSTKSEAKCAILEKALKTLQNKMFRVFTHRNSYKYLDILKPLVDSCNNSVHRSHRFAPANVTEADEPQLYKSLYEIDVPIRFRFSVNDVVQKRLSTRLDGRNICRL
;
A
#
# COMPACT_ATOMS: atom_id res chain seq x y z
N MET A 1 7.22 -7.50 3.55
CA MET A 1 6.81 -6.09 3.27
C MET A 1 7.94 -5.28 2.58
N SER A 2 8.08 -5.32 1.26
CA SER A 2 9.22 -4.69 0.54
C SER A 2 9.16 -3.16 0.41
N ARG A 3 7.96 -2.57 0.56
CA ARG A 3 7.67 -1.14 0.28
C ARG A 3 7.95 -0.73 -1.17
N TYR A 4 7.88 -1.67 -2.11
CA TYR A 4 8.06 -1.41 -3.53
C TYR A 4 6.98 -0.47 -4.08
N LEU A 5 7.40 0.57 -4.79
CA LEU A 5 6.54 1.60 -5.37
C LEU A 5 6.30 1.33 -6.86
N ARG A 6 5.04 1.43 -7.30
CA ARG A 6 4.66 1.47 -8.71
C ARG A 6 3.82 2.71 -8.94
N ALA A 7 4.14 3.49 -9.97
CA ALA A 7 3.35 4.64 -10.37
C ALA A 7 2.94 4.52 -11.84
N TYR A 8 1.67 4.81 -12.11
CA TYR A 8 1.13 4.81 -13.46
C TYR A 8 0.42 6.16 -13.68
N PRO A 9 0.78 6.93 -14.71
CA PRO A 9 0.09 8.16 -15.02
C PRO A 9 -1.31 7.84 -15.56
N ILE A 10 -2.31 8.58 -15.09
CA ILE A 10 -3.71 8.46 -15.54
C ILE A 10 -4.22 9.81 -15.99
N LYS A 11 -5.06 9.82 -17.03
CA LYS A 11 -5.68 11.05 -17.56
C LYS A 11 -6.87 11.50 -16.71
N ASP A 12 -7.59 10.54 -16.14
CA ASP A 12 -8.81 10.77 -15.36
C ASP A 12 -9.01 9.65 -14.34
N LYS A 13 -9.91 9.90 -13.38
CA LYS A 13 -10.31 8.95 -12.33
C LYS A 13 -11.51 8.09 -12.73
N ARG A 14 -11.84 7.97 -14.03
CA ARG A 14 -13.00 7.19 -14.46
C ARG A 14 -12.73 5.69 -14.23
N ALA A 15 -13.80 4.96 -13.94
CA ALA A 15 -13.74 3.52 -13.67
C ALA A 15 -13.04 2.72 -14.78
N GLY A 16 -13.26 3.07 -16.06
CA GLY A 16 -12.63 2.38 -17.19
C GLY A 16 -11.11 2.56 -17.24
N THR A 17 -10.62 3.77 -17.01
CA THR A 17 -9.20 4.12 -16.94
C THR A 17 -8.51 3.36 -15.81
N ILE A 18 -9.11 3.39 -14.62
CA ILE A 18 -8.59 2.72 -13.43
C ILE A 18 -8.59 1.20 -13.60
N ALA A 19 -9.68 0.61 -14.12
CA ALA A 19 -9.74 -0.82 -14.40
C ALA A 19 -8.71 -1.25 -15.46
N LYS A 20 -8.36 -0.40 -16.43
CA LYS A 20 -7.27 -0.66 -17.38
C LYS A 20 -5.91 -0.75 -16.69
N ILE A 21 -5.62 0.18 -15.78
CA ILE A 21 -4.37 0.16 -15.00
C ILE A 21 -4.31 -1.06 -14.10
N PHE A 22 -5.36 -1.33 -13.30
CA PHE A 22 -5.38 -2.51 -12.42
C PHE A 22 -5.22 -3.82 -13.18
N ARG A 23 -5.85 -3.97 -14.36
CA ARG A 23 -5.63 -5.14 -15.23
C ARG A 23 -4.17 -5.32 -15.63
N LYS A 24 -3.44 -4.23 -15.88
CA LYS A 24 -2.00 -4.29 -16.17
C LYS A 24 -1.23 -4.75 -14.94
N VAL A 25 -1.48 -4.12 -13.79
CA VAL A 25 -0.83 -4.46 -12.51
C VAL A 25 -1.03 -5.92 -12.12
N PHE A 26 -2.25 -6.46 -12.26
CA PHE A 26 -2.56 -7.83 -11.85
C PHE A 26 -2.00 -8.91 -12.77
N LYS A 27 -1.54 -8.53 -13.98
CA LYS A 27 -0.76 -9.43 -14.84
C LYS A 27 0.71 -9.49 -14.42
N GLU A 28 1.23 -8.39 -13.89
CA GLU A 28 2.63 -8.25 -13.47
C GLU A 28 2.85 -8.74 -12.03
N VAL A 29 1.83 -8.64 -11.16
CA VAL A 29 1.96 -8.88 -9.72
C VAL A 29 0.81 -9.73 -9.21
N ARG A 30 1.16 -10.80 -8.47
CA ARG A 30 0.18 -11.60 -7.73
C ARG A 30 -0.12 -10.92 -6.39
N LEU A 31 -1.31 -10.34 -6.28
CA LEU A 31 -1.79 -9.66 -5.07
C LEU A 31 -2.93 -10.47 -4.46
N LYS A 32 -2.90 -10.67 -3.13
CA LYS A 32 -4.03 -11.27 -2.39
C LYS A 32 -4.97 -10.20 -1.83
N ASN A 33 -4.39 -9.08 -1.38
CA ASN A 33 -5.07 -8.05 -0.62
C ASN A 33 -4.76 -6.67 -1.18
N ILE A 34 -5.78 -5.82 -1.34
CA ILE A 34 -5.62 -4.41 -1.69
C ILE A 34 -6.37 -3.56 -0.68
N GLN A 35 -5.65 -2.56 -0.15
CA GLN A 35 -6.23 -1.56 0.72
C GLN A 35 -6.28 -0.22 -0.01
N THR A 36 -7.45 0.42 -0.04
CA THR A 36 -7.60 1.79 -0.53
C THR A 36 -8.35 2.65 0.49
N ASP A 37 -8.42 3.95 0.24
CA ASP A 37 -9.43 4.80 0.88
C ASP A 37 -10.85 4.44 0.37
N LYS A 38 -11.85 5.20 0.83
CA LYS A 38 -13.26 5.02 0.44
C LYS A 38 -13.61 5.75 -0.88
N GLY A 39 -12.63 6.05 -1.73
CA GLY A 39 -12.85 6.70 -3.02
C GLY A 39 -13.82 5.93 -3.91
N THR A 40 -14.77 6.62 -4.51
CA THR A 40 -15.82 6.02 -5.36
C THR A 40 -15.23 5.34 -6.60
N GLU A 41 -14.04 5.78 -7.02
CA GLU A 41 -13.28 5.21 -8.11
C GLU A 41 -12.80 3.78 -7.85
N PHE A 42 -12.72 3.35 -6.59
CA PHE A 42 -12.35 1.99 -6.20
C PHE A 42 -13.55 1.10 -5.90
N TYR A 43 -14.69 1.70 -5.52
CA TYR A 43 -15.90 0.98 -5.10
C TYR A 43 -16.97 0.82 -6.19
N ASN A 44 -16.71 1.31 -7.41
CA ASN A 44 -17.65 1.11 -8.53
C ASN A 44 -17.75 -0.36 -8.98
N ARG A 45 -18.85 -0.67 -9.68
CA ARG A 45 -19.15 -2.02 -10.18
C ARG A 45 -18.01 -2.62 -11.02
N THR A 46 -17.40 -1.83 -11.90
CA THR A 46 -16.36 -2.29 -12.83
C THR A 46 -15.11 -2.75 -12.08
N VAL A 47 -14.60 -1.92 -11.17
CA VAL A 47 -13.39 -2.22 -10.39
C VAL A 47 -13.65 -3.34 -9.39
N ARG A 48 -14.83 -3.36 -8.74
CA ARG A 48 -15.22 -4.43 -7.83
C ARG A 48 -15.32 -5.79 -8.53
N SER A 49 -15.91 -5.83 -9.73
CA SER A 49 -15.95 -7.05 -10.56
C SER A 49 -14.55 -7.50 -10.97
N LEU A 50 -13.65 -6.55 -11.26
CA LEU A 50 -12.27 -6.86 -11.57
C LEU A 50 -11.55 -7.51 -10.39
N PHE A 51 -11.66 -6.95 -9.17
CA PHE A 51 -11.05 -7.54 -7.99
C PHE A 51 -11.59 -8.94 -7.70
N LYS A 52 -12.91 -9.16 -7.85
CA LYS A 52 -13.51 -10.49 -7.73
C LYS A 52 -12.94 -11.48 -8.76
N LYS A 53 -12.79 -11.06 -10.03
CA LYS A 53 -12.25 -11.90 -11.11
C LYS A 53 -10.82 -12.39 -10.83
N PHE A 54 -10.01 -11.56 -10.18
CA PHE A 54 -8.64 -11.90 -9.81
C PHE A 54 -8.52 -12.46 -8.38
N SER A 55 -9.64 -12.77 -7.73
CA SER A 55 -9.69 -13.25 -6.33
C SER A 55 -8.93 -12.34 -5.34
N ILE A 56 -8.99 -11.03 -5.56
CA ILE A 56 -8.36 -10.02 -4.72
C ILE A 56 -9.36 -9.55 -3.67
N HIS A 57 -8.94 -9.62 -2.40
CA HIS A 57 -9.70 -9.05 -1.30
C HIS A 57 -9.41 -7.54 -1.20
N HIS A 58 -10.40 -6.73 -1.60
CA HIS A 58 -10.35 -5.27 -1.50
C HIS A 58 -11.08 -4.78 -0.25
N TYR A 59 -10.39 -3.95 0.52
CA TYR A 59 -10.94 -3.36 1.74
C TYR A 59 -10.44 -1.94 1.98
N SER A 60 -11.07 -1.25 2.92
CA SER A 60 -10.62 0.05 3.41
C SER A 60 -10.55 0.03 4.93
N THR A 61 -9.43 0.49 5.49
CA THR A 61 -9.23 0.62 6.93
C THR A 61 -8.75 2.01 7.27
N LYS A 62 -9.27 2.58 8.36
CA LYS A 62 -8.75 3.80 8.98
C LYS A 62 -7.57 3.43 9.89
N SER A 63 -6.45 3.02 9.30
CA SER A 63 -5.22 2.76 10.07
C SER A 63 -4.16 3.81 9.73
N GLU A 64 -3.87 4.69 10.68
CA GLU A 64 -2.87 5.76 10.54
C GLU A 64 -1.48 5.20 10.15
N ALA A 65 -1.07 4.08 10.76
CA ALA A 65 0.24 3.47 10.50
C ALA A 65 0.47 3.06 9.03
N LYS A 66 -0.54 2.51 8.35
CA LYS A 66 -0.40 2.14 6.93
C LYS A 66 -0.41 3.36 6.02
N CYS A 67 -1.19 4.39 6.38
CA CYS A 67 -1.16 5.67 5.69
C CYS A 67 0.22 6.30 5.78
N ALA A 68 0.87 6.27 6.95
CA ALA A 68 2.20 6.86 7.16
C ALA A 68 3.29 6.30 6.21
N ILE A 69 3.25 4.99 5.90
CA ILE A 69 4.21 4.38 4.94
C ILE A 69 4.01 4.95 3.54
N LEU A 70 2.75 5.06 3.11
CA LEU A 70 2.39 5.59 1.79
C LEU A 70 2.69 7.09 1.71
N GLU A 71 2.36 7.86 2.74
CA GLU A 71 2.66 9.29 2.85
C GLU A 71 4.16 9.56 2.74
N LYS A 72 4.99 8.76 3.42
CA LYS A 72 6.45 8.89 3.34
C LYS A 72 6.96 8.64 1.92
N ALA A 73 6.49 7.58 1.26
CA ALA A 73 6.87 7.27 -0.11
C ALA A 73 6.42 8.36 -1.08
N LEU A 74 5.19 8.84 -0.94
CA LEU A 74 4.63 9.92 -1.77
C LEU A 74 5.41 11.23 -1.57
N LYS A 75 5.72 11.60 -0.33
CA LYS A 75 6.53 12.78 0.00
C LYS A 75 7.93 12.70 -0.60
N THR A 76 8.59 11.54 -0.54
CA THR A 76 9.90 11.33 -1.18
C THR A 76 9.82 11.50 -2.69
N LEU A 77 8.80 10.92 -3.34
CA LEU A 77 8.60 11.05 -4.78
C LEU A 77 8.35 12.51 -5.17
N GLN A 78 7.45 13.20 -4.46
CA GLN A 78 7.14 14.62 -4.68
C GLN A 78 8.40 15.49 -4.54
N ASN A 79 9.17 15.31 -3.47
CA ASN A 79 10.41 16.07 -3.26
C ASN A 79 11.40 15.90 -4.41
N LYS A 80 11.57 14.68 -4.92
CA LYS A 80 12.43 14.42 -6.08
C LYS A 80 11.86 15.07 -7.35
N MET A 81 10.55 14.98 -7.57
CA MET A 81 9.88 15.63 -8.71
C MET A 81 10.09 17.15 -8.69
N PHE A 82 9.85 17.80 -7.54
CA PHE A 82 10.00 19.25 -7.40
C PHE A 82 11.42 19.74 -7.68
N ARG A 83 12.45 19.01 -7.25
CA ARG A 83 13.85 19.34 -7.59
C ARG A 83 14.08 19.37 -9.10
N VAL A 84 13.52 18.39 -9.82
CA VAL A 84 13.63 18.33 -11.28
C VAL A 84 12.84 19.46 -11.94
N PHE A 85 11.66 19.79 -11.42
CA PHE A 85 10.86 20.91 -11.92
C PHE A 85 11.60 22.25 -11.79
N THR A 86 12.22 22.52 -10.64
CA THR A 86 13.02 23.72 -10.42
C THR A 86 14.21 23.80 -11.37
N HIS A 87 14.95 22.69 -11.54
CA HIS A 87 16.11 22.65 -12.43
C HIS A 87 15.73 22.86 -13.90
N ARG A 88 14.61 22.29 -14.36
CA ARG A 88 14.18 22.35 -15.76
C ARG A 88 13.31 23.56 -16.10
N ASN A 89 12.86 24.30 -15.09
CA ASN A 89 11.82 25.31 -15.22
C ASN A 89 10.58 24.79 -16.00
N SER A 90 10.17 23.56 -15.73
CA SER A 90 9.08 22.88 -16.43
C SER A 90 8.40 21.84 -15.55
N TYR A 91 7.07 21.75 -15.65
CA TYR A 91 6.24 20.76 -14.94
C TYR A 91 5.96 19.49 -15.75
N LYS A 92 6.61 19.32 -16.92
CA LYS A 92 6.52 18.07 -17.69
C LYS A 92 7.16 16.95 -16.86
N TYR A 93 6.35 15.97 -16.48
CA TYR A 93 6.77 14.92 -15.55
C TYR A 93 6.73 13.50 -16.12
N LEU A 94 6.09 13.30 -17.28
CA LEU A 94 5.84 11.96 -17.83
C LEU A 94 7.14 11.21 -18.16
N ASP A 95 8.15 11.94 -18.64
CA ASP A 95 9.48 11.44 -18.97
C ASP A 95 10.33 11.13 -17.73
N ILE A 96 10.10 11.83 -16.63
CA ILE A 96 10.88 11.64 -15.37
C ILE A 96 10.20 10.71 -14.37
N LEU A 97 8.91 10.41 -14.52
CA LEU A 97 8.16 9.62 -13.54
C LEU A 97 8.79 8.24 -13.31
N LYS A 98 9.12 7.52 -14.39
CA LYS A 98 9.73 6.19 -14.30
C LYS A 98 11.12 6.25 -13.65
N PRO A 99 12.08 7.08 -14.10
CA PRO A 99 13.37 7.24 -13.43
C PRO A 99 13.26 7.57 -11.93
N LEU A 100 12.28 8.39 -11.54
CA LEU A 100 12.08 8.75 -10.14
C LEU A 100 11.55 7.60 -9.29
N VAL A 101 10.62 6.82 -9.82
CA VAL A 101 10.13 5.60 -9.15
C VAL A 101 11.25 4.56 -9.02
N ASP A 102 12.04 4.36 -10.07
CA ASP A 102 13.18 3.45 -10.06
C ASP A 102 14.23 3.92 -9.03
N SER A 103 14.49 5.22 -8.94
CA SER A 103 15.35 5.79 -7.90
C SER A 103 14.84 5.49 -6.49
N CYS A 104 13.53 5.58 -6.25
CA CYS A 104 12.93 5.23 -4.95
C CYS A 104 13.07 3.72 -4.65
N ASN A 105 12.82 2.85 -5.64
CA ASN A 105 12.88 1.40 -5.47
C ASN A 105 14.30 0.86 -5.27
N ASN A 106 15.33 1.56 -5.76
CA ASN A 106 16.73 1.20 -5.57
C ASN A 106 17.37 1.86 -4.34
N SER A 107 16.66 2.79 -3.68
CA SER A 107 17.17 3.45 -2.47
C SER A 107 17.00 2.56 -1.24
N VAL A 108 18.07 2.38 -0.46
CA VAL A 108 18.04 1.61 0.78
C VAL A 108 17.20 2.33 1.84
N HIS A 109 16.21 1.64 2.40
CA HIS A 109 15.38 2.18 3.46
C HIS A 109 16.05 2.07 4.83
N ARG A 110 16.22 3.20 5.54
CA ARG A 110 16.85 3.23 6.89
C ARG A 110 16.25 2.24 7.89
N SER A 111 14.93 2.02 7.86
CA SER A 111 14.24 1.22 8.88
C SER A 111 14.55 -0.27 8.83
N HIS A 112 14.84 -0.82 7.64
CA HIS A 112 15.08 -2.25 7.49
C HIS A 112 16.34 -2.58 6.68
N ARG A 113 17.06 -1.57 6.17
CA ARG A 113 18.34 -1.69 5.43
C ARG A 113 18.27 -2.46 4.10
N PHE A 114 17.08 -2.62 3.54
CA PHE A 114 16.91 -3.17 2.18
C PHE A 114 16.46 -2.10 1.19
N ALA A 115 16.91 -2.23 -0.05
CA ALA A 115 16.31 -1.55 -1.20
C ALA A 115 15.08 -2.35 -1.67
N PRO A 116 13.91 -1.74 -1.87
CA PRO A 116 12.70 -2.44 -2.29
C PRO A 116 12.85 -3.35 -3.51
N ALA A 117 13.68 -2.96 -4.48
CA ALA A 117 13.94 -3.73 -5.69
C ALA A 117 14.70 -5.05 -5.45
N ASN A 118 15.45 -5.14 -4.35
CA ASN A 118 16.27 -6.31 -4.02
C ASN A 118 15.57 -7.26 -3.05
N VAL A 119 14.34 -6.96 -2.62
CA VAL A 119 13.60 -7.78 -1.67
C VAL A 119 12.90 -8.93 -2.40
N THR A 120 13.22 -10.15 -1.98
CA THR A 120 12.57 -11.39 -2.39
C THR A 120 11.67 -11.94 -1.28
N GLU A 121 10.92 -13.01 -1.58
CA GLU A 121 10.09 -13.69 -0.57
C GLU A 121 10.94 -14.31 0.55
N ALA A 122 12.17 -14.74 0.25
CA ALA A 122 13.11 -15.29 1.23
C ALA A 122 13.58 -14.26 2.27
N ASP A 123 13.57 -12.97 1.92
CA ASP A 123 14.00 -11.88 2.82
C ASP A 123 12.89 -11.45 3.80
N GLU A 124 11.65 -11.92 3.61
CA GLU A 124 10.51 -11.49 4.41
C GLU A 124 10.67 -11.73 5.92
N PRO A 125 11.19 -12.87 6.40
CA PRO A 125 11.44 -13.09 7.83
C PRO A 125 12.43 -12.08 8.42
N GLN A 126 13.52 -11.78 7.70
CA GLN A 126 14.53 -10.84 8.15
C GLN A 126 14.00 -9.40 8.18
N LEU A 127 13.23 -9.01 7.15
CA LEU A 127 12.54 -7.73 7.09
C LEU A 127 11.56 -7.56 8.24
N TYR A 128 10.80 -8.61 8.54
CA TYR A 128 9.84 -8.60 9.63
C TYR A 128 10.55 -8.43 10.98
N LYS A 129 11.61 -9.21 11.23
CA LYS A 129 12.42 -9.09 12.45
C LYS A 129 13.00 -7.68 12.62
N SER A 130 13.54 -7.10 11.55
CA SER A 130 14.12 -5.75 11.59
C SER A 130 13.09 -4.63 11.83
N LEU A 131 11.84 -4.82 11.44
CA LEU A 131 10.80 -3.79 11.56
C LEU A 131 10.12 -3.76 12.92
N TYR A 132 10.01 -4.92 13.56
CA TYR A 132 9.20 -5.09 14.76
C TYR A 132 10.02 -5.43 16.01
N GLU A 133 11.35 -5.60 15.90
CA GLU A 133 12.26 -5.88 17.02
C GLU A 133 11.73 -7.01 17.94
N ILE A 134 11.11 -8.02 17.34
CA ILE A 134 10.50 -9.11 18.09
C ILE A 134 11.60 -10.09 18.48
N ASP A 135 12.22 -9.85 19.63
CA ASP A 135 13.00 -10.85 20.37
C ASP A 135 12.20 -11.41 21.58
N VAL A 136 10.94 -10.99 21.75
CA VAL A 136 10.06 -11.52 22.80
C VAL A 136 9.35 -12.78 22.33
N PRO A 137 9.29 -13.85 23.17
CA PRO A 137 8.45 -15.00 22.86
C PRO A 137 7.01 -14.53 22.72
N ILE A 138 6.33 -14.93 21.64
CA ILE A 138 4.92 -14.61 21.40
C ILE A 138 4.11 -15.25 22.53
N ARG A 139 3.77 -14.46 23.56
CA ARG A 139 2.86 -14.86 24.62
C ARG A 139 1.46 -14.58 24.12
N PHE A 140 0.77 -15.63 23.68
CA PHE A 140 -0.66 -15.55 23.42
C PHE A 140 -1.35 -15.22 24.74
N ARG A 141 -2.02 -14.06 24.80
CA ARG A 141 -2.82 -13.66 25.97
C ARG A 141 -4.01 -14.59 26.20
N PHE A 142 -4.46 -15.26 25.14
CA PHE A 142 -5.65 -16.09 25.13
C PHE A 142 -5.31 -17.47 24.56
N SER A 143 -5.89 -18.50 25.16
CA SER A 143 -5.87 -19.87 24.68
C SER A 143 -7.02 -20.12 23.69
N VAL A 144 -6.91 -21.19 22.90
CA VAL A 144 -8.03 -21.65 22.07
C VAL A 144 -9.21 -21.97 23.00
N ASN A 145 -10.38 -21.39 22.72
CA ASN A 145 -11.63 -21.43 23.51
C ASN A 145 -11.78 -20.43 24.67
N ASP A 146 -10.87 -19.47 24.82
CA ASP A 146 -11.09 -18.38 25.78
C ASP A 146 -12.25 -17.47 25.35
N VAL A 147 -13.17 -17.24 26.29
CA VAL A 147 -14.28 -16.29 26.10
C VAL A 147 -13.78 -14.88 26.34
N VAL A 148 -13.58 -14.13 25.26
CA VAL A 148 -13.13 -12.73 25.32
C VAL A 148 -14.29 -11.75 25.21
N GLN A 149 -14.37 -10.82 26.16
CA GLN A 149 -15.37 -9.75 26.15
C GLN A 149 -14.96 -8.70 25.09
N LYS A 150 -15.64 -8.70 23.94
CA LYS A 150 -15.41 -7.70 22.89
C LYS A 150 -16.16 -6.42 23.25
N ARG A 151 -15.44 -5.37 23.63
CA ARG A 151 -16.03 -4.02 23.74
C ARG A 151 -16.34 -3.51 22.34
N LEU A 152 -17.60 -3.52 21.94
CA LEU A 152 -18.06 -2.87 20.72
C LEU A 152 -18.08 -1.36 20.97
N SER A 153 -17.16 -0.60 20.34
CA SER A 153 -17.29 0.86 20.32
C SER A 153 -18.26 1.26 19.21
N THR A 154 -19.48 1.59 19.58
CA THR A 154 -20.44 2.27 18.70
C THR A 154 -19.97 3.71 18.48
N ARG A 155 -19.60 4.08 17.25
CA ARG A 155 -19.78 5.48 16.82
C ARG A 155 -21.27 5.68 16.54
N LEU A 156 -21.75 6.91 16.68
CA LEU A 156 -23.16 7.34 16.61
C LEU A 156 -23.95 6.92 15.34
N ASP A 157 -23.32 6.22 14.38
CA ASP A 157 -23.92 5.81 13.11
C ASP A 157 -24.24 4.30 13.02
N GLY A 158 -24.34 3.60 14.15
CA GLY A 158 -25.03 2.29 14.23
C GLY A 158 -24.40 1.11 13.47
N ARG A 159 -23.14 1.17 13.05
CA ARG A 159 -22.45 0.03 12.44
C ARG A 159 -21.27 -0.46 13.28
N ASN A 160 -21.39 -1.70 13.75
CA ASN A 160 -20.34 -2.41 14.49
C ASN A 160 -19.12 -2.65 13.59
N ILE A 161 -17.93 -2.26 14.06
CA ILE A 161 -16.65 -2.61 13.45
C ILE A 161 -15.83 -3.33 14.52
N CYS A 162 -15.55 -4.61 14.32
CA CYS A 162 -14.62 -5.36 15.17
C CYS A 162 -13.19 -4.84 14.92
N ARG A 163 -12.56 -4.24 15.93
CA ARG A 163 -11.10 -4.12 15.98
C ARG A 163 -10.57 -5.35 16.71
N LEU A 164 -9.66 -6.09 16.05
CA LEU A 164 -8.77 -7.04 16.70
C LEU A 164 -7.62 -6.28 17.35
#